data_AF-A0A9D6IFC2-F1
#
_entry.id   AF-A0A9D6IFC2-F1
#
_cell.length_a   1.000
_cell.length_b   1.000
_cell.length_c   1.000
_cell.angle_alpha   90.00
_cell.angle_beta   90.00
_cell.angle_gamma   90.00
#
_symmetry.space_group_name_H-M   'P 1'
#
loop_
_entity.id
_entity.type
_entity.pdbx_description
1 polymer ?
#
loop_
_entity_poly.entity_id
_entity_poly.type
_entity_poly.pdbx_seq_one_letter_code
_entity_poly.pdbx_strand_id
1 'polypeptide(L)'
;MAGQWYYMHAGEKSGPFTGQQLADLATSGVLLRDDTILKQGNDSWVLASRVRNLFPVSPAENLELITVADVAAADGPEQSDDRPILAEEPAKSETYRPAVKEEQPKKKGVASALKGADIVGQDGVYARYRMKCTECGHKDASCRSIAISNKVTKSRFFCRKCKKGREVVIQCRLG
;
A
#
# COMPACT_ATOMS: atom_id res chain seq x y z
N MET A 1 -28.17 5.86 2.53
CA MET A 1 -27.49 4.86 3.38
C MET A 1 -26.00 5.17 3.39
N ALA A 2 -25.48 5.66 4.51
CA ALA A 2 -24.06 5.97 4.66
C ALA A 2 -23.28 4.67 4.85
N GLY A 3 -22.32 4.39 3.97
CA GLY A 3 -21.41 3.26 4.17
C GLY A 3 -20.54 3.53 5.40
N GLN A 4 -20.55 2.60 6.37
CA GLN A 4 -19.69 2.68 7.54
C GLN A 4 -18.29 2.16 7.17
N TRP A 5 -17.25 2.81 7.66
CA TRP A 5 -15.85 2.53 7.38
C TRP A 5 -15.09 2.38 8.69
N TYR A 6 -14.04 1.58 8.67
CA TYR A 6 -13.11 1.42 9.77
C TYR A 6 -11.72 1.67 9.22
N TYR A 7 -10.84 2.25 10.03
CA TYR A 7 -9.42 2.33 9.70
C TYR A 7 -8.59 1.69 10.80
N MET A 8 -7.38 1.27 10.45
CA MET A 8 -6.43 0.67 11.37
C MET A 8 -5.12 1.43 11.25
N HIS A 9 -4.75 2.08 12.34
CA HIS A 9 -3.54 2.88 12.48
C HIS A 9 -2.74 2.36 13.66
N ALA A 10 -1.45 2.10 13.46
CA ALA A 10 -0.56 1.53 14.49
C ALA A 10 -1.07 0.23 15.16
N GLY A 11 -1.92 -0.54 14.47
CA GLY A 11 -2.53 -1.77 14.99
C GLY A 11 -3.81 -1.56 15.79
N GLU A 12 -4.25 -0.31 15.99
CA GLU A 12 -5.53 0.01 16.61
C GLU A 12 -6.61 0.27 15.55
N LYS A 13 -7.73 -0.45 15.66
CA LYS A 13 -8.89 -0.27 14.78
C LYS A 13 -9.79 0.82 15.35
N SER A 14 -10.07 1.83 14.53
CA SER A 14 -11.00 2.90 14.83
C SER A 14 -12.21 2.86 13.90
N GLY A 15 -13.41 3.04 14.45
CA GLY A 15 -14.66 3.20 13.68
C GLY A 15 -15.91 2.78 14.47
N PRO A 16 -17.13 2.91 13.89
CA PRO A 16 -17.43 3.21 12.49
C PRO A 16 -17.41 4.70 12.11
N PHE A 17 -16.76 5.03 11.00
CA PHE A 17 -16.76 6.36 10.38
C PHE A 17 -17.57 6.37 9.08
N THR A 18 -17.98 7.55 8.64
CA THR A 18 -18.54 7.73 7.28
C THR A 18 -17.43 7.99 6.26
N GLY A 19 -17.71 7.81 4.97
CA GLY A 19 -16.72 8.08 3.92
C GLY A 19 -16.21 9.53 3.92
N GLN A 20 -17.04 10.50 4.32
CA GLN A 20 -16.64 11.90 4.47
C GLN A 20 -15.72 12.10 5.69
N GLN A 21 -16.05 11.50 6.83
CA GLN A 21 -15.18 11.54 8.02
C GLN A 21 -13.82 10.89 7.75
N LEU A 22 -13.78 9.81 6.97
CA LEU A 22 -12.52 9.16 6.60
C LEU A 22 -11.63 10.07 5.75
N ALA A 23 -12.23 10.83 4.82
CA ALA A 23 -11.52 11.81 4.01
C ALA A 23 -11.02 13.01 4.85
N ASP A 24 -11.79 13.42 5.85
CA ASP A 24 -11.41 14.47 6.80
C ASP A 24 -10.22 14.04 7.67
N LEU A 25 -10.23 12.78 8.16
CA LEU A 25 -9.10 12.17 8.87
C LEU A 25 -7.85 12.03 7.99
N ALA A 26 -8.03 11.73 6.71
CA ALA A 26 -6.96 11.70 5.72
C ALA A 26 -6.39 13.10 5.42
N THR A 27 -7.24 14.13 5.50
CA THR A 27 -6.86 15.53 5.28
C THR A 27 -6.15 16.12 6.50
N SER A 28 -6.60 15.79 7.70
CA SER A 28 -5.98 16.21 8.98
C SER A 28 -4.68 15.47 9.30
N GLY A 29 -4.33 14.44 8.54
CA GLY A 29 -3.10 13.66 8.74
C GLY A 29 -3.19 12.61 9.83
N VAL A 30 -4.38 12.41 10.41
CA VAL A 30 -4.65 11.32 11.38
C VAL A 30 -4.65 9.96 10.68
N LEU A 31 -5.18 9.92 9.46
CA LEU A 31 -5.10 8.74 8.60
C LEU A 31 -3.97 8.92 7.58
N LEU A 32 -2.98 8.04 7.63
CA LEU A 32 -1.88 7.97 6.69
C LEU A 32 -2.24 7.16 5.45
N ARG A 33 -1.51 7.45 4.38
CA ARG A 33 -1.55 6.69 3.12
C ARG A 33 -1.23 5.20 3.30
N ASP A 34 -0.39 4.87 4.28
CA ASP A 34 0.01 3.49 4.61
C ASP A 34 -0.99 2.78 5.55
N ASP A 35 -1.97 3.51 6.09
CA ASP A 35 -2.98 2.91 6.96
C ASP A 35 -3.95 2.05 6.18
N THR A 36 -4.57 1.11 6.89
CA THR A 36 -5.46 0.13 6.27
C THR A 36 -6.91 0.45 6.61
N ILE A 37 -7.79 0.46 5.62
CA ILE A 37 -9.20 0.78 5.80
C ILE A 37 -10.11 -0.38 5.37
N LEU A 38 -11.24 -0.54 6.06
CA LEU A 38 -12.24 -1.56 5.82
C LEU A 38 -13.60 -0.88 5.61
N LYS A 39 -14.26 -1.19 4.51
CA LYS A 39 -15.64 -0.77 4.29
C LYS A 39 -16.59 -1.81 4.87
N GLN A 40 -17.56 -1.40 5.66
CA GLN A 40 -18.62 -2.28 6.12
C GLN A 40 -19.36 -2.89 4.92
N GLY A 41 -19.49 -4.22 4.93
CA GLY A 41 -19.99 -5.01 3.80
C GLY A 41 -18.90 -5.49 2.84
N ASN A 42 -17.64 -5.09 3.06
CA ASN A 42 -16.48 -5.58 2.32
C ASN A 42 -15.50 -6.21 3.29
N ASP A 43 -15.27 -7.53 3.18
CA ASP A 43 -14.40 -8.31 4.09
C ASP A 43 -12.90 -8.15 3.77
N SER A 44 -12.52 -7.04 3.15
CA SER A 44 -11.17 -6.81 2.65
C SER A 44 -10.67 -5.46 3.12
N TRP A 45 -9.68 -5.52 4.00
CA TRP A 45 -8.84 -4.41 4.40
C TRP A 45 -8.00 -3.95 3.20
N VAL A 46 -8.11 -2.66 2.85
CA VAL A 46 -7.44 -2.04 1.71
C VAL A 46 -6.62 -0.86 2.21
N LEU A 47 -5.38 -0.72 1.74
CA LEU A 47 -4.57 0.46 2.02
C LEU A 47 -5.31 1.74 1.64
N ALA A 48 -5.27 2.74 2.51
CA ALA A 48 -5.87 4.04 2.31
C ALA A 48 -5.38 4.65 0.98
N SER A 49 -4.09 4.48 0.64
CA SER A 49 -3.51 4.90 -0.64
C SER A 49 -4.20 4.33 -1.89
N ARG A 50 -4.77 3.13 -1.79
CA ARG A 50 -5.45 2.47 -2.92
C ARG A 50 -6.88 2.98 -3.12
N VAL A 51 -7.41 3.71 -2.15
CA VAL A 51 -8.77 4.23 -2.20
C VAL A 51 -8.72 5.56 -2.95
N ARG A 52 -9.27 5.54 -4.17
CA ARG A 52 -9.34 6.73 -5.00
C ARG A 52 -10.13 7.82 -4.29
N ASN A 53 -9.65 9.06 -4.38
CA ASN A 53 -10.26 10.24 -3.79
C ASN A 53 -10.38 10.22 -2.25
N LEU A 54 -9.59 9.39 -1.55
CA LEU A 54 -9.55 9.44 -0.09
C LEU A 54 -8.62 10.53 0.43
N PHE A 55 -7.48 10.70 -0.23
CA PHE A 55 -6.55 11.78 0.05
C PHE A 55 -6.78 12.90 -0.96
N PRO A 56 -7.03 14.14 -0.54
CA PRO A 56 -6.91 15.25 -1.45
C PRO A 56 -5.46 15.26 -1.98
N VAL A 57 -5.32 15.39 -3.30
CA VAL A 57 -4.02 15.71 -3.89
C VAL A 57 -3.72 17.10 -3.35
N SER A 58 -2.86 17.17 -2.33
CA SER A 58 -2.55 18.42 -1.67
C SER A 58 -2.13 19.42 -2.75
N PRO A 59 -2.80 20.57 -2.88
CA PRO A 59 -2.41 21.60 -3.85
C PRO A 59 -1.02 22.19 -3.55
N ALA A 60 -0.33 21.74 -2.49
CA ALA A 60 1.01 22.16 -2.12
C ALA A 60 2.11 21.78 -3.13
N GLU A 61 1.90 20.81 -4.03
CA GLU A 61 2.89 20.51 -5.08
C GLU A 61 2.78 21.43 -6.31
N ASN A 62 1.83 22.38 -6.32
CA ASN A 62 1.66 23.37 -7.39
C ASN A 62 1.83 24.82 -6.92
N LEU A 63 2.46 25.04 -5.76
CA LEU A 63 2.69 26.39 -5.21
C LEU A 63 4.16 26.68 -4.87
N GLU A 64 5.10 26.02 -5.53
CA GLU A 64 6.54 26.29 -5.35
C GLU A 64 7.11 27.34 -6.34
N LEU A 65 6.37 28.39 -6.75
CA LEU A 65 7.08 29.55 -7.33
C LEU A 65 6.37 30.91 -7.36
N ILE A 66 5.66 31.39 -6.33
CA ILE A 66 5.42 32.86 -6.24
C ILE A 66 5.42 33.37 -4.79
N THR A 67 6.58 33.90 -4.43
CA THR A 67 6.90 35.11 -3.65
C THR A 67 6.22 35.41 -2.29
N VAL A 68 7.12 35.71 -1.36
CA VAL A 68 6.97 36.29 -0.02
C VAL A 68 6.27 37.65 0.01
N ALA A 69 5.40 37.90 1.01
CA ALA A 69 5.32 39.11 1.84
C ALA A 69 4.05 39.15 2.74
N ASP A 70 4.23 39.49 4.04
CA ASP A 70 3.27 40.02 5.03
C ASP A 70 2.13 39.10 5.54
N VAL A 71 1.81 38.93 6.84
CA VAL A 71 1.98 39.68 8.11
C VAL A 71 1.82 38.65 9.25
N ALA A 72 2.74 38.48 10.20
CA ALA A 72 2.99 39.31 11.39
C ALA A 72 1.79 39.46 12.36
N ALA A 73 1.90 38.71 13.47
CA ALA A 73 1.75 39.14 14.87
C ALA A 73 0.48 38.80 15.68
N ALA A 74 0.79 38.50 16.96
CA ALA A 74 -0.04 38.41 18.18
C ALA A 74 -0.79 37.08 18.39
N ASP A 75 -0.78 36.45 19.56
CA ASP A 75 -0.11 36.63 20.87
C ASP A 75 -0.45 35.35 21.66
N GLY A 76 0.38 34.93 22.63
CA GLY A 76 0.02 33.86 23.59
C GLY A 76 -1.14 34.28 24.52
N PRO A 77 -1.55 33.49 25.54
CA PRO A 77 -0.66 32.68 26.39
C PRO A 77 -1.23 31.33 26.94
N GLU A 78 -0.34 30.61 27.63
CA GLU A 78 -0.46 29.80 28.87
C GLU A 78 -1.83 29.16 29.25
N GLN A 79 -1.95 27.84 29.40
CA GLN A 79 -1.45 26.89 30.43
C GLN A 79 -2.18 26.97 31.80
N SER A 80 -2.40 25.78 32.40
CA SER A 80 -3.05 25.42 33.69
C SER A 80 -4.59 25.25 33.59
N ASP A 81 -5.25 24.26 34.20
CA ASP A 81 -4.87 23.31 35.25
C ASP A 81 -5.88 22.14 35.29
N ASP A 82 -5.47 21.06 35.95
CA ASP A 82 -6.29 20.12 36.71
C ASP A 82 -7.45 19.35 36.03
N ARG A 83 -7.19 18.07 35.74
CA ARG A 83 -8.24 17.07 35.90
C ARG A 83 -7.69 15.74 36.44
N PRO A 84 -8.24 15.24 37.56
CA PRO A 84 -7.61 14.22 38.37
C PRO A 84 -7.56 12.85 37.70
N ILE A 85 -6.39 12.22 37.84
CA ILE A 85 -6.18 10.79 37.70
C ILE A 85 -6.83 10.13 38.92
N LEU A 86 -8.07 9.65 38.76
CA LEU A 86 -8.57 8.57 39.60
C LEU A 86 -8.42 7.26 38.84
N ALA A 87 -7.61 6.41 39.45
CA ALA A 87 -7.35 5.03 39.07
C ALA A 87 -8.65 4.22 39.01
N GLU A 88 -8.77 3.41 37.95
CA GLU A 88 -9.38 2.08 38.04
C GLU A 88 -8.53 1.12 37.17
N GLU A 89 -7.44 0.62 37.76
CA GLU A 89 -7.18 -0.82 37.74
C GLU A 89 -7.99 -1.44 38.91
N PRO A 90 -8.38 -2.73 38.92
CA PRO A 90 -7.93 -3.83 38.05
C PRO A 90 -9.07 -4.78 37.59
N ALA A 91 -8.99 -5.31 36.37
CA ALA A 91 -9.63 -6.59 36.07
C ALA A 91 -8.88 -7.34 34.97
N LYS A 92 -7.84 -8.04 35.43
CA LYS A 92 -7.53 -9.43 35.09
C LYS A 92 -7.95 -9.92 33.71
N SER A 93 -6.92 -10.21 32.93
CA SER A 93 -6.74 -11.48 32.24
C SER A 93 -7.97 -12.03 31.52
N GLU A 94 -8.03 -11.83 30.22
CA GLU A 94 -7.64 -12.94 29.37
C GLU A 94 -6.63 -12.42 28.37
N THR A 95 -5.48 -13.10 28.34
CA THR A 95 -4.62 -13.16 27.18
C THR A 95 -5.48 -13.67 26.02
N TYR A 96 -6.27 -12.78 25.41
CA TYR A 96 -6.68 -12.95 24.03
C TYR A 96 -5.43 -12.58 23.24
N ARG A 97 -4.46 -13.50 23.26
CA ARG A 97 -3.64 -13.74 22.09
C ARG A 97 -4.72 -13.91 21.02
N PRO A 98 -4.97 -12.93 20.13
CA PRO A 98 -5.84 -13.24 19.03
C PRO A 98 -5.21 -14.50 18.47
N ALA A 99 -5.99 -15.57 18.38
CA ALA A 99 -5.62 -16.62 17.48
C ALA A 99 -5.33 -15.84 16.20
N VAL A 100 -4.04 -15.62 15.93
CA VAL A 100 -3.55 -15.43 14.59
C VAL A 100 -4.17 -16.65 13.98
N LYS A 101 -5.33 -16.47 13.33
CA LYS A 101 -5.69 -17.34 12.24
C LYS A 101 -4.43 -17.22 11.43
N GLU A 102 -3.55 -18.20 11.59
CA GLU A 102 -2.74 -18.68 10.50
C GLU A 102 -3.78 -18.77 9.39
N GLU A 103 -3.90 -17.67 8.63
CA GLU A 103 -4.59 -17.65 7.38
C GLU A 103 -3.81 -18.70 6.63
N GLN A 104 -4.36 -19.91 6.66
CA GLN A 104 -3.84 -21.09 5.99
C GLN A 104 -3.30 -20.58 4.68
N PRO A 105 -1.99 -20.75 4.38
CA PRO A 105 -1.32 -20.00 3.33
C PRO A 105 -2.13 -20.15 2.06
N LYS A 106 -2.96 -19.13 1.75
CA LYS A 106 -3.83 -19.10 0.58
C LYS A 106 -2.88 -19.32 -0.57
N LYS A 107 -3.01 -20.47 -1.24
CA LYS A 107 -1.98 -21.02 -2.12
C LYS A 107 -1.54 -19.94 -3.11
N LYS A 108 -0.41 -19.30 -2.82
CA LYS A 108 0.00 -18.08 -3.52
C LYS A 108 0.44 -18.52 -4.90
N GLY A 109 -0.07 -17.87 -5.94
CA GLY A 109 0.45 -18.09 -7.27
C GLY A 109 1.94 -17.76 -7.32
N VAL A 110 2.70 -18.51 -8.11
CA VAL A 110 4.14 -18.31 -8.30
C VAL A 110 4.43 -18.11 -9.79
N ALA A 111 5.31 -17.17 -10.08
CA ALA A 111 5.91 -16.98 -11.39
C ALA A 111 7.37 -17.44 -11.39
N SER A 112 7.75 -18.21 -12.42
CA SER A 112 9.10 -18.67 -12.66
C SER A 112 9.64 -18.08 -13.97
N ALA A 113 10.80 -17.44 -13.91
CA ALA A 113 11.52 -17.03 -15.11
C ALA A 113 12.13 -18.25 -15.79
N LEU A 114 11.62 -18.60 -16.98
CA LEU A 114 12.15 -19.71 -17.77
C LEU A 114 13.27 -19.25 -18.72
N LYS A 115 13.07 -18.12 -19.40
CA LYS A 115 14.03 -17.61 -20.39
C LYS A 115 14.01 -16.09 -20.44
N GLY A 116 15.18 -15.47 -20.39
CA GLY A 116 15.34 -14.03 -20.63
C GLY A 116 14.56 -13.11 -19.68
N ALA A 117 14.13 -13.61 -18.52
CA ALA A 117 13.46 -12.87 -17.47
C ALA A 117 14.24 -13.01 -16.16
N ASP A 118 14.16 -11.99 -15.31
CA ASP A 118 14.73 -11.94 -13.98
C ASP A 118 13.59 -11.49 -13.04
N ILE A 119 13.08 -12.39 -12.19
CA ILE A 119 11.96 -12.08 -11.30
C ILE A 119 12.48 -11.24 -10.14
N VAL A 120 11.96 -10.03 -9.99
CA VAL A 120 12.39 -9.06 -8.97
C VAL A 120 11.55 -9.18 -7.70
N GLY A 121 10.27 -9.59 -7.82
CA GLY A 121 9.39 -9.80 -6.68
C GLY A 121 8.01 -10.29 -7.12
N GLN A 122 7.25 -10.89 -6.20
CA GLN A 122 5.89 -11.36 -6.48
C GLN A 122 5.01 -11.32 -5.24
N ASP A 123 3.73 -11.05 -5.44
CA ASP A 123 2.74 -10.83 -4.38
C ASP A 123 1.61 -11.89 -4.43
N GLY A 124 1.82 -13.01 -5.12
CA GLY A 124 0.83 -14.07 -5.31
C GLY A 124 -0.26 -13.78 -6.36
N VAL A 125 -0.52 -12.49 -6.63
CA VAL A 125 -1.42 -12.02 -7.70
C VAL A 125 -0.65 -11.47 -8.89
N TYR A 126 0.48 -10.80 -8.65
CA TYR A 126 1.33 -10.23 -9.68
C TYR A 126 2.79 -10.62 -9.45
N ALA A 127 3.54 -10.77 -10.54
CA ALA A 127 5.00 -10.91 -10.54
C ALA A 127 5.64 -9.74 -11.27
N ARG A 128 6.63 -9.12 -10.63
CA ARG A 128 7.48 -8.07 -11.19
C ARG A 128 8.75 -8.71 -11.75
N TYR A 129 9.11 -8.39 -12.98
CA TYR A 129 10.27 -8.95 -13.66
C TYR A 129 11.01 -7.91 -14.50
N ARG A 130 12.30 -8.15 -14.75
CA ARG A 130 13.12 -7.42 -15.72
C ARG A 130 13.48 -8.35 -16.87
N MET A 131 13.60 -7.79 -18.07
CA MET A 131 14.08 -8.55 -19.22
C MET A 131 15.60 -8.65 -19.16
N LYS A 132 16.14 -9.80 -19.53
CA LYS A 132 17.58 -10.08 -19.54
C LYS A 132 17.97 -10.76 -20.85
N CYS A 133 19.04 -10.29 -21.47
CA CYS A 133 19.63 -11.00 -22.61
C CYS A 133 20.28 -12.30 -22.11
N THR A 134 19.90 -13.43 -22.70
CA THR A 134 20.45 -14.74 -22.35
C THR A 134 21.91 -14.92 -22.78
N GLU A 135 22.47 -14.03 -23.62
CA GLU A 135 23.81 -14.22 -24.19
C GLU A 135 24.84 -13.24 -23.66
N CYS A 136 24.54 -11.94 -23.66
CA CYS A 136 25.45 -10.95 -23.07
C CYS A 136 25.10 -10.58 -21.62
N GLY A 137 24.02 -11.13 -21.06
CA GLY A 137 23.58 -10.84 -19.69
C GLY A 137 22.98 -9.44 -19.47
N HIS A 138 22.93 -8.57 -20.49
CA HIS A 138 22.38 -7.23 -20.37
C HIS A 138 20.93 -7.25 -19.86
N LYS A 139 20.67 -6.55 -18.76
CA LYS A 139 19.34 -6.40 -18.16
C LYS A 139 18.71 -5.08 -18.59
N ASP A 140 17.42 -5.10 -18.86
CA ASP A 140 16.64 -3.89 -19.08
C ASP A 140 16.48 -3.11 -17.77
N ALA A 141 16.52 -1.78 -17.86
CA ALA A 141 16.30 -0.91 -16.70
C ALA A 141 14.84 -0.92 -16.25
N SER A 142 13.90 -1.22 -17.16
CA SER A 142 12.47 -1.17 -16.90
C SER A 142 12.01 -2.44 -16.18
N CYS A 143 11.36 -2.25 -15.03
CA CYS A 143 10.57 -3.31 -14.41
C CYS A 143 9.22 -3.43 -15.12
N ARG A 144 8.81 -4.66 -15.41
CA ARG A 144 7.47 -5.00 -15.92
C ARG A 144 6.73 -5.84 -14.90
N SER A 145 5.40 -5.80 -14.96
CA SER A 145 4.53 -6.56 -14.07
C SER A 145 3.63 -7.47 -14.89
N ILE A 146 3.35 -8.66 -14.37
CA ILE A 146 2.44 -9.62 -14.98
C ILE A 146 1.51 -10.24 -13.94
N ALA A 147 0.24 -10.43 -14.28
CA ALA A 147 -0.71 -11.16 -13.45
C ALA A 147 -0.37 -12.65 -13.41
N ILE A 148 -0.28 -13.22 -12.22
CA ILE A 148 -0.04 -14.64 -12.01
C ILE A 148 -1.35 -15.37 -12.30
N SER A 149 -1.34 -16.14 -13.39
CA SER A 149 -2.44 -17.00 -13.83
C SER A 149 -1.85 -18.34 -14.28
N ASN A 150 -2.65 -19.38 -14.47
CA ASN A 150 -2.15 -20.69 -14.90
C ASN A 150 -1.82 -20.70 -16.41
N LYS A 151 -0.84 -19.87 -16.82
CA LYS A 151 -0.47 -19.63 -18.22
C LYS A 151 1.03 -19.36 -18.36
N VAL A 152 1.57 -19.66 -19.54
CA VAL A 152 2.92 -19.24 -19.94
C VAL A 152 2.83 -17.94 -20.72
N THR A 153 3.60 -16.95 -20.29
CA THR A 153 3.68 -15.67 -20.98
C THR A 153 4.97 -15.55 -21.76
N LYS A 154 4.83 -15.22 -23.03
CA LYS A 154 5.93 -14.99 -23.96
C LYS A 154 5.98 -13.52 -24.33
N SER A 155 7.18 -12.98 -24.42
CA SER A 155 7.44 -11.60 -24.82
C SER A 155 8.74 -11.52 -25.61
N ARG A 156 8.95 -10.42 -26.34
CA ARG A 156 10.20 -10.16 -27.06
C ARG A 156 11.00 -9.07 -26.35
N PHE A 157 12.28 -9.32 -26.14
CA PHE A 157 13.26 -8.38 -25.61
C PHE A 157 14.31 -8.08 -26.68
N PHE A 158 14.45 -6.81 -27.06
CA PHE A 158 15.52 -6.40 -27.95
C PHE A 158 16.76 -6.01 -27.14
N CYS A 159 17.83 -6.80 -27.27
CA CYS A 159 19.06 -6.49 -26.56
C CYS A 159 19.85 -5.39 -27.29
N ARG A 160 20.06 -4.24 -26.64
CA ARG A 160 20.83 -3.12 -27.19
C ARG A 160 22.32 -3.46 -27.43
N LYS A 161 22.91 -4.35 -26.61
CA LYS A 161 24.30 -4.79 -26.79
C LYS A 161 24.47 -5.75 -27.97
N CYS A 162 23.59 -6.73 -28.11
CA CYS A 162 23.67 -7.73 -29.19
C CYS A 162 22.98 -7.28 -30.48
N LYS A 163 22.19 -6.20 -30.44
CA LYS A 163 21.31 -5.73 -31.53
C LYS A 163 20.40 -6.85 -32.08
N LYS A 164 19.96 -7.78 -31.22
CA LYS A 164 19.13 -8.94 -31.57
C LYS A 164 17.90 -9.03 -30.66
N GLY A 165 16.76 -9.40 -31.25
CA GLY A 165 15.56 -9.78 -30.51
C GLY A 165 15.73 -11.15 -29.86
N ARG A 166 15.33 -11.27 -28.60
CA ARG A 166 15.36 -12.50 -27.82
C ARG A 166 13.96 -12.77 -27.25
N GLU A 167 13.62 -14.04 -27.14
CA GLU A 167 12.37 -14.45 -26.50
C GLU A 167 12.54 -14.47 -24.98
N VAL A 168 11.54 -13.92 -24.31
CA VAL A 168 11.38 -13.92 -22.86
C VAL A 168 10.19 -14.78 -22.52
N VAL A 169 10.38 -15.76 -21.63
CA VAL A 169 9.36 -16.74 -21.24
C VAL A 169 9.25 -16.78 -19.72
N ILE A 170 8.04 -16.57 -19.22
CA ILE A 170 7.69 -16.62 -17.80
C ILE A 170 6.54 -17.60 -17.64
N GLN A 171 6.69 -18.58 -16.75
CA GLN A 171 5.62 -19.50 -16.41
C GLN A 171 4.96 -19.04 -15.11
N CYS A 172 3.66 -18.78 -15.18
CA CYS A 172 2.85 -18.49 -13.99
C CYS A 172 2.03 -19.74 -13.63
N ARG A 173 1.94 -20.06 -12.34
CA ARG A 173 1.13 -21.14 -11.80
C ARG A 173 0.36 -20.64 -10.59
N LEU A 174 -0.90 -21.03 -10.48
CA LEU A 174 -1.68 -20.85 -9.25
C LEU A 174 -1.43 -22.06 -8.36
N GLY A 175 -1.25 -21.85 -7.06
CA GLY A 175 -0.99 -22.93 -6.10
C GLY A 175 -2.25 -23.64 -5.66
#